data_AF-A0A962FVX4-F1
#
_entry.id   AF-A0A962FVX4-F1
#
_cell.length_a   1.000
_cell.length_b   1.000
_cell.length_c   1.000
_cell.angle_alpha   90.00
_cell.angle_beta   90.00
_cell.angle_gamma   90.00
#
_symmetry.space_group_name_H-M   'P 1'
#
loop_
_entity.id
_entity.type
_entity.pdbx_description
1 polymer ?
#
loop_
_entity_poly.entity_id
_entity_poly.type
_entity_poly.pdbx_seq_one_letter_code
_entity_poly.pdbx_strand_id
1 'polypeptide(L)'
;MPTTRRQKLFALSLGLLPLPAAALDVVYEGFLEDDGAPANGIYELRVTPQYDAKRGPLQAEPIVFPAVEVSGGQFRLEFSVDDATADEVWLSLAVRGVDDPGEAIPLPGLTKAVAGVGGTCWSTAGNSGTDASMDFIGTIDAQPLVLRVHNTPSLRLVPDSILVDGLPATMNVVAGSSYNAIPANASATTIAGGGSESSPNRVFSDYSAISGGYGNSAGDELLPNSSAAASVGGGRSNIASGFASVVSGGYVNSAVGHRSTIAGGSGNKAIGEHSTVSGGNLNCAGGWYSWTGGRRAISRHGSSASIGCNGVGSVGTNGDEGTFVWADSQDSNFISSGSNQFLVRASGGAGFGTNAPENAMHVVGDINGIGAVGNHVMQIENASTASDADVLALRVNAAGTLTNAVNFITFFGSGPNSVGTIEGNGAGGVVLSGPGNDFAEYLPKADAAEQIQPGELLGLHAGRVSRRTDGADRLLVASSAPIVAGNDPGTEQREQFVLTALVGQAEVRVRGQVQRGDWLVASGNDDGVASAINGKNASNPETSLPFGQVVEILASADSDSTNDIRRVRVMLGDNGQQMATKLHELAVENRALREELVRLRDRQNGEIASLQAQLAEIRELMLPAVAERSH
;
A
#
# COMPACT_ATOMS: atom_id res chain seq x y z
N MET A 1 43.11 44.16 82.11
CA MET A 1 43.84 43.97 80.85
C MET A 1 42.79 43.87 79.76
N PRO A 2 42.61 44.86 78.89
CA PRO A 2 41.81 44.66 77.69
C PRO A 2 42.70 44.01 76.64
N THR A 3 42.26 42.84 76.20
CA THR A 3 42.80 42.02 75.13
C THR A 3 42.85 42.82 73.83
N THR A 4 44.02 42.81 73.20
CA THR A 4 44.24 43.41 71.87
C THR A 4 43.51 42.55 70.84
N ARG A 5 42.26 42.91 70.52
CA ARG A 5 41.47 42.31 69.42
C ARG A 5 42.22 42.55 68.10
N ARG A 6 42.59 41.48 67.41
CA ARG A 6 43.18 41.56 66.06
C ARG A 6 42.11 41.17 65.05
N GLN A 7 41.52 42.17 64.41
CA GLN A 7 40.51 41.98 63.38
C GLN A 7 41.20 42.08 62.00
N LYS A 8 41.00 41.08 61.15
CA LYS A 8 41.56 41.02 59.78
C LYS A 8 40.44 41.10 58.75
N LEU A 9 40.76 41.69 57.61
CA LEU A 9 39.83 41.99 56.52
C LEU A 9 40.36 41.39 55.21
N PHE A 10 39.48 40.80 54.41
CA PHE A 10 39.74 40.40 53.02
C PHE A 10 38.73 41.12 52.11
N ALA A 11 39.20 41.74 51.03
CA ALA A 11 38.37 42.54 50.12
C ALA A 11 38.56 42.13 48.65
N LEU A 12 37.48 42.26 47.85
CA LEU A 12 37.45 42.02 46.39
C LEU A 12 36.62 43.13 45.72
N SER A 13 37.06 43.68 44.58
CA SER A 13 36.43 44.83 43.90
C SER A 13 36.50 44.73 42.36
N LEU A 14 35.46 45.16 41.61
CA LEU A 14 35.48 45.37 40.14
C LEU A 14 34.37 46.35 39.61
N GLY A 15 34.70 47.50 39.00
CA GLY A 15 34.51 47.88 37.56
C GLY A 15 33.66 49.19 37.31
N LEU A 16 33.88 49.98 36.24
CA LEU A 16 33.45 51.42 36.09
C LEU A 16 32.70 51.76 34.76
N LEU A 17 32.03 52.93 34.67
CA LEU A 17 31.89 53.80 33.45
C LEU A 17 31.87 55.31 33.85
N PRO A 18 32.41 56.26 33.04
CA PRO A 18 32.65 57.64 33.47
C PRO A 18 31.59 58.64 32.97
N LEU A 19 31.28 59.64 33.80
CA LEU A 19 30.75 60.95 33.40
C LEU A 19 31.58 62.04 34.10
N PRO A 20 31.74 63.25 33.52
CA PRO A 20 32.68 64.23 34.02
C PRO A 20 32.14 64.94 35.27
N ALA A 21 33.00 65.06 36.28
CA ALA A 21 32.82 65.81 37.52
C ALA A 21 31.58 65.42 38.35
N ALA A 22 31.56 64.19 38.88
CA ALA A 22 30.56 63.75 39.86
C ALA A 22 31.16 62.74 40.84
N ALA A 23 30.62 62.68 42.04
CA ALA A 23 31.02 61.79 43.13
C ALA A 23 31.17 60.32 42.67
N LEU A 24 32.10 59.59 43.27
CA LEU A 24 32.25 58.14 43.07
C LEU A 24 31.36 57.40 44.07
N ASP A 25 30.26 56.81 43.61
CA ASP A 25 29.45 55.90 44.43
C ASP A 25 30.18 54.56 44.62
N VAL A 26 30.36 54.17 45.88
CA VAL A 26 31.09 52.97 46.30
C VAL A 26 30.17 52.08 47.11
N VAL A 27 30.03 50.82 46.67
CA VAL A 27 29.51 49.72 47.49
C VAL A 27 30.71 48.96 48.04
N TYR A 28 30.83 48.92 49.36
CA TYR A 28 31.89 48.20 50.05
C TYR A 28 31.31 47.00 50.80
N GLU A 29 31.63 45.79 50.36
CA GLU A 29 31.30 44.56 51.08
C GLU A 29 32.56 44.02 51.74
N GLY A 30 32.48 43.78 53.05
CA GLY A 30 33.60 43.36 53.87
C GLY A 30 33.26 42.18 54.77
N PHE A 31 34.31 41.53 55.27
CA PHE A 31 34.20 40.47 56.26
C PHE A 31 34.96 40.84 57.53
N LEU A 32 34.25 40.96 58.65
CA LEU A 32 34.79 41.25 59.96
C LEU A 32 34.92 39.96 60.78
N GLU A 33 36.10 39.76 61.34
CA GLU A 33 36.36 38.72 62.33
C GLU A 33 36.50 39.35 63.72
N ASP A 34 35.97 38.68 64.74
CA ASP A 34 36.25 38.94 66.15
C ASP A 34 36.93 37.70 66.75
N ASP A 35 38.18 37.86 67.19
CA ASP A 35 39.04 36.78 67.71
C ASP A 35 39.10 35.49 66.86
N GLY A 36 39.13 35.66 65.53
CA GLY A 36 39.27 34.57 64.56
C GLY A 36 37.98 33.83 64.21
N ALA A 37 36.82 34.32 64.68
CA ALA A 37 35.50 33.86 64.26
C ALA A 37 34.75 34.98 63.52
N PRO A 38 33.79 34.66 62.63
CA PRO A 38 32.98 35.68 61.95
C PRO A 38 32.21 36.55 62.96
N ALA A 39 32.36 37.87 62.89
CA ALA A 39 31.72 38.81 63.80
C ALA A 39 30.20 38.85 63.58
N ASN A 40 29.44 39.09 64.66
CA ASN A 40 27.99 39.31 64.62
C ASN A 40 27.62 40.48 65.52
N GLY A 41 26.60 41.25 65.16
CA GLY A 41 26.10 42.39 65.94
C GLY A 41 26.20 43.72 65.20
N ILE A 42 25.96 44.83 65.92
CA ILE A 42 26.00 46.17 65.34
C ILE A 42 27.35 46.83 65.66
N TYR A 43 27.99 47.38 64.64
CA TYR A 43 29.30 48.04 64.73
C TYR A 43 29.24 49.45 64.15
N GLU A 44 30.00 50.38 64.72
CA GLU A 44 30.35 51.61 64.02
C GLU A 44 31.51 51.33 63.07
N LEU A 45 31.33 51.64 61.80
CA LEU A 45 32.38 51.55 60.78
C LEU A 45 32.73 52.93 60.28
N ARG A 46 34.02 53.19 60.13
CA ARG A 46 34.54 54.44 59.58
C ARG A 46 35.33 54.14 58.33
N VAL A 47 35.04 54.87 57.26
CA VAL A 47 35.75 54.76 55.99
C VAL A 47 36.43 56.09 55.72
N THR A 48 37.75 56.05 55.54
CA THR A 48 38.52 57.24 55.16
C THR A 48 39.10 57.03 53.76
N PRO A 49 38.64 57.81 52.78
CA PRO A 49 39.27 57.86 51.46
C PRO A 49 40.70 58.40 51.55
N GLN A 50 41.63 57.76 50.85
CA GLN A 50 43.02 58.16 50.72
C GLN A 50 43.41 58.19 49.25
N TYR A 51 44.39 59.04 48.90
CA TYR A 51 45.08 58.90 47.62
C TYR A 51 45.90 57.60 47.61
N ASP A 52 46.63 57.32 46.52
CA ASP A 52 47.53 56.17 46.46
C ASP A 52 48.35 55.98 47.76
N ALA A 53 48.80 54.74 48.02
CA ALA A 53 49.51 54.39 49.26
C ALA A 53 50.79 55.22 49.54
N LYS A 54 51.20 56.12 48.63
CA LYS A 54 52.38 56.99 48.74
C LYS A 54 52.03 58.46 49.04
N ARG A 55 50.81 58.92 48.79
CA ARG A 55 50.41 60.34 48.90
C ARG A 55 49.70 60.74 50.20
N GLY A 56 49.24 59.78 51.00
CA GLY A 56 48.56 60.04 52.27
C GLY A 56 47.06 60.35 52.12
N PRO A 57 46.33 60.54 53.24
CA PRO A 57 44.89 60.70 53.22
C PRO A 57 44.47 61.95 52.46
N LEU A 58 43.34 61.87 51.73
CA LEU A 58 42.60 63.05 51.32
C LEU A 58 42.31 63.88 52.58
N GLN A 59 42.28 65.22 52.51
CA GLN A 59 41.76 66.06 53.61
C GLN A 59 40.23 65.89 53.73
N ALA A 60 39.75 64.65 53.83
CA ALA A 60 38.36 64.28 54.02
C ALA A 60 38.21 63.71 55.43
N GLU A 61 37.21 64.21 56.16
CA GLU A 61 36.77 63.59 57.41
C GLU A 61 36.32 62.14 57.14
N PRO A 62 36.59 61.19 58.06
CA PRO A 62 36.09 59.83 57.92
C PRO A 62 34.56 59.82 57.75
N ILE A 63 34.07 59.06 56.77
CA ILE A 63 32.66 58.76 56.62
C ILE A 63 32.29 57.77 57.73
N VAL A 64 31.44 58.19 58.66
CA VAL A 64 31.05 57.40 59.83
C VAL A 64 29.70 56.75 59.61
N PHE A 65 29.66 55.43 59.74
CA PHE A 65 28.46 54.62 59.78
C PHE A 65 28.23 54.16 61.22
N PRO A 66 27.34 54.82 61.98
CA PRO A 66 27.25 54.64 63.44
C PRO A 66 26.62 53.30 63.85
N ALA A 67 25.90 52.63 62.97
CA ALA A 67 25.20 51.38 63.26
C ALA A 67 25.10 50.50 62.01
N VAL A 68 26.13 49.68 61.77
CA VAL A 68 26.18 48.71 60.68
C VAL A 68 25.95 47.32 61.24
N GLU A 69 24.92 46.65 60.76
CA GLU A 69 24.67 45.26 61.10
C GLU A 69 25.70 44.37 60.40
N VAL A 70 26.39 43.55 61.19
CA VAL A 70 27.32 42.51 60.73
C VAL A 70 26.70 41.17 61.08
N SER A 71 26.54 40.30 60.09
CA SER A 71 25.95 38.96 60.27
C SER A 71 26.81 37.91 59.58
N GLY A 72 27.20 36.88 60.30
CA GLY A 72 28.11 35.85 59.80
C GLY A 72 29.45 36.43 59.31
N GLY A 73 29.91 37.52 59.91
CA GLY A 73 31.10 38.29 59.51
C GLY A 73 30.86 39.28 58.37
N GLN A 74 29.78 39.17 57.60
CA GLN A 74 29.56 40.01 56.42
C GLN A 74 28.90 41.34 56.78
N PHE A 75 29.30 42.41 56.07
CA PHE A 75 28.65 43.71 56.11
C PHE A 75 28.74 44.42 54.77
N ARG A 76 27.86 45.39 54.55
CA ARG A 76 27.80 46.22 53.34
C ARG A 76 27.68 47.70 53.71
N LEU A 77 28.46 48.54 53.05
CA LEU A 77 28.40 50.00 53.15
C LEU A 77 28.15 50.60 51.77
N GLU A 78 27.39 51.69 51.73
CA GLU A 78 27.15 52.46 50.51
C GLU A 78 27.45 53.93 50.81
N PHE A 79 28.36 54.53 50.06
CA PHE A 79 28.74 55.94 50.21
C PHE A 79 29.30 56.52 48.92
N SER A 80 29.30 57.85 48.83
CA SER A 80 29.87 58.59 47.71
C SER A 80 31.18 59.27 48.13
N VAL A 81 32.15 59.31 47.23
CA VAL A 81 33.42 60.02 47.42
C VAL A 81 33.47 61.24 46.50
N ASP A 82 33.35 62.43 47.07
CA ASP A 82 33.35 63.72 46.39
C ASP A 82 34.78 64.21 46.11
N ASP A 83 35.51 63.57 45.17
CA ASP A 83 36.64 64.13 44.38
C ASP A 83 37.40 62.98 43.67
N ALA A 84 36.76 62.41 42.64
CA ALA A 84 37.33 61.31 41.85
C ALA A 84 38.30 61.78 40.74
N THR A 85 38.99 62.92 40.92
CA THR A 85 40.00 63.38 39.95
C THR A 85 41.33 62.60 40.03
N ALA A 86 41.49 61.74 41.04
CA ALA A 86 42.64 60.85 41.16
C ALA A 86 42.37 59.49 40.49
N ASP A 87 43.32 59.03 39.68
CA ASP A 87 43.28 57.73 38.99
C ASP A 87 43.16 56.51 39.95
N GLU A 88 43.40 56.70 41.26
CA GLU A 88 43.25 55.67 42.30
C GLU A 88 42.80 56.28 43.65
N VAL A 89 41.70 55.77 44.20
CA VAL A 89 41.26 56.01 45.59
C VAL A 89 41.47 54.73 46.39
N TRP A 90 42.06 54.83 47.57
CA TRP A 90 42.22 53.72 48.51
C TRP A 90 41.43 54.01 49.80
N LEU A 91 40.86 52.98 50.41
CA LEU A 91 40.05 53.10 51.62
C LEU A 91 40.82 52.50 52.79
N SER A 92 40.97 53.29 53.86
CA SER A 92 41.28 52.74 55.17
C SER A 92 39.99 52.61 55.98
N LEU A 93 39.83 51.49 56.66
CA LEU A 93 38.69 51.24 57.53
C LEU A 93 39.12 51.29 58.99
N ALA A 94 38.22 51.77 59.84
CA ALA A 94 38.29 51.58 61.28
C ALA A 94 36.94 51.09 61.80
N VAL A 95 36.97 50.28 62.84
CA VAL A 95 35.77 49.67 63.41
C VAL A 95 35.74 49.89 64.91
N ARG A 96 34.53 50.07 65.44
CA ARG A 96 34.26 50.20 66.86
C ARG A 96 32.99 49.43 67.20
N GLY A 97 32.96 48.70 68.31
CA GLY A 97 31.70 48.17 68.82
C GLY A 97 30.79 49.32 69.25
N VAL A 98 29.49 49.25 68.97
CA VAL A 98 28.57 50.38 69.26
C VAL A 98 28.54 50.75 70.75
N ASP A 99 28.83 49.80 71.64
CA ASP A 99 28.91 50.00 73.09
C ASP A 99 30.34 50.17 73.63
N ASP A 100 31.36 50.29 72.76
CA ASP A 100 32.75 50.45 73.17
C ASP A 100 33.11 51.94 73.35
N PRO A 101 33.46 52.39 74.58
CA PRO A 101 33.85 53.78 74.82
C PRO A 101 35.24 54.14 74.27
N GLY A 102 35.98 53.18 73.71
CA GLY A 102 37.29 53.39 73.08
C GLY A 102 37.25 54.14 71.74
N GLU A 103 38.44 54.51 71.25
CA GLU A 103 38.60 55.01 69.87
C GLU A 103 38.42 53.87 68.86
N ALA A 104 37.95 54.20 67.65
CA ALA A 104 37.80 53.21 66.57
C ALA A 104 39.15 52.59 66.20
N ILE A 105 39.18 51.26 66.12
CA ILE A 105 40.39 50.49 65.86
C ILE A 105 40.63 50.47 64.34
N PRO A 106 41.77 50.97 63.84
CA PRO A 106 42.10 50.88 62.43
C PRO A 106 42.31 49.42 62.02
N LEU A 107 41.64 49.02 60.94
CA LEU A 107 41.80 47.71 60.34
C LEU A 107 43.06 47.68 59.46
N PRO A 108 43.86 46.60 59.50
CA PRO A 108 45.09 46.53 58.74
C PRO A 108 44.82 46.38 57.24
N GLY A 109 45.46 47.24 56.44
CA GLY A 109 45.43 47.21 54.98
C GLY A 109 44.63 48.36 54.38
N LEU A 110 45.10 48.87 53.25
CA LEU A 110 44.31 49.75 52.38
C LEU A 110 43.59 48.85 51.37
N THR A 111 42.30 49.11 51.15
CA THR A 111 41.54 48.46 50.06
C THR A 111 41.40 49.44 48.90
N LYS A 112 41.77 49.04 47.68
CA LYS A 112 41.58 49.92 46.52
C LYS A 112 40.08 50.09 46.28
N ALA A 113 39.59 51.33 46.32
CA ALA A 113 38.24 51.65 45.87
C ALA A 113 38.24 51.56 44.35
N VAL A 114 37.52 50.59 43.83
CA VAL A 114 37.21 50.53 42.40
C VAL A 114 35.76 50.97 42.30
N ALA A 115 35.40 51.84 41.36
CA ALA A 115 33.98 52.06 41.05
C ALA A 115 33.31 50.70 40.83
N GLY A 116 32.03 50.56 41.18
CA GLY A 116 31.27 49.33 40.99
C GLY A 116 30.43 49.37 39.71
N VAL A 117 30.48 48.31 38.89
CA VAL A 117 29.50 48.09 37.82
C VAL A 117 28.39 47.32 38.49
N GLY A 118 27.20 47.93 38.58
CA GLY A 118 26.00 47.29 39.10
C GLY A 118 25.69 45.99 38.36
N GLY A 119 25.66 44.90 39.12
CA GLY A 119 25.19 43.59 38.73
C GLY A 119 25.36 42.65 39.92
N THR A 120 24.29 42.44 40.69
CA THR A 120 24.23 41.44 41.76
C THR A 120 24.66 40.09 41.17
N CYS A 121 25.70 39.45 41.70
CA CYS A 121 26.08 38.11 41.22
C CYS A 121 24.88 37.17 41.37
N TRP A 122 24.53 36.44 40.30
CA TRP A 122 23.53 35.38 40.42
C TRP A 122 24.07 34.30 41.37
N SER A 123 23.36 34.05 42.47
CA SER A 123 23.79 33.07 43.46
C SER A 123 23.86 31.66 42.84
N THR A 124 24.93 30.93 43.15
CA THR A 124 25.04 29.50 42.77
C THR A 124 24.04 28.62 43.52
N ALA A 125 23.44 29.13 44.61
CA ALA A 125 22.31 28.50 45.30
C ALA A 125 20.93 28.98 44.78
N GLY A 126 20.91 29.89 43.81
CA GLY A 126 19.70 30.55 43.31
C GLY A 126 19.32 31.79 44.12
N ASN A 127 18.55 32.68 43.49
CA ASN A 127 18.06 33.92 44.08
C ASN A 127 16.57 33.79 44.41
N SER A 128 16.13 34.31 45.58
CA SER A 128 14.71 34.44 45.93
C SER A 128 14.21 35.86 45.70
N GLY A 129 12.96 36.05 45.29
CA GLY A 129 12.34 37.37 45.12
C GLY A 129 12.71 38.10 43.82
N THR A 130 13.12 37.36 42.79
CA THR A 130 13.56 37.91 41.48
C THR A 130 12.43 38.59 40.70
N ASP A 131 12.72 39.70 40.04
CA ASP A 131 11.89 40.34 39.02
C ASP A 131 12.45 40.02 37.62
N ALA A 132 11.68 39.30 36.79
CA ALA A 132 12.14 38.87 35.47
C ALA A 132 12.46 40.02 34.49
N SER A 133 12.04 41.25 34.77
CA SER A 133 12.36 42.43 33.95
C SER A 133 13.75 43.03 34.25
N MET A 134 14.31 42.75 35.43
CA MET A 134 15.56 43.34 35.93
C MET A 134 16.61 42.29 36.31
N ASP A 135 16.17 41.14 36.84
CA ASP A 135 17.01 40.04 37.32
C ASP A 135 17.03 38.89 36.30
N PHE A 136 18.16 38.72 35.60
CA PHE A 136 18.33 37.61 34.66
C PHE A 136 19.78 37.16 34.54
N ILE A 137 19.95 35.92 34.08
CA ILE A 137 21.23 35.40 33.59
C ILE A 137 21.22 35.61 32.07
N GLY A 138 22.09 36.49 31.57
CA GLY A 138 22.14 36.78 30.14
C GLY A 138 23.12 37.88 29.79
N THR A 139 22.97 38.39 28.58
CA THR A 139 23.70 39.55 28.06
C THR A 139 22.71 40.70 27.83
N ILE A 140 23.16 41.94 28.01
CA ILE A 140 22.38 43.16 27.73
C ILE A 140 22.66 43.72 26.33
N ASP A 141 23.73 43.22 25.71
CA ASP A 141 24.06 43.45 24.31
C ASP A 141 23.63 42.23 23.48
N ALA A 142 23.41 42.43 22.18
CA ALA A 142 23.08 41.37 21.22
C ALA A 142 24.29 40.45 20.93
N GLN A 143 24.94 39.98 21.99
CA GLN A 143 26.00 38.99 22.00
C GLN A 143 25.46 37.62 22.46
N PRO A 144 26.09 36.51 22.05
CA PRO A 144 25.66 35.19 22.52
C PRO A 144 25.89 34.98 24.01
N LEU A 145 24.89 34.41 24.71
CA LEU A 145 25.12 33.80 26.04
C LEU A 145 25.75 32.41 25.84
N VAL A 146 26.96 32.21 26.38
CA VAL A 146 27.74 30.98 26.22
C VAL A 146 27.96 30.27 27.55
N LEU A 147 27.38 29.08 27.71
CA LEU A 147 27.70 28.17 28.81
C LEU A 147 28.83 27.23 28.38
N ARG A 148 29.88 27.14 29.20
CA ARG A 148 31.08 26.35 28.90
C ARG A 148 31.25 25.19 29.88
N VAL A 149 31.74 24.06 29.38
CA VAL A 149 32.26 22.94 30.17
C VAL A 149 33.72 22.75 29.79
N HIS A 150 34.62 22.66 30.77
CA HIS A 150 36.06 22.57 30.53
C HIS A 150 36.61 23.70 29.62
N ASN A 151 36.09 24.92 29.80
CA ASN A 151 36.41 26.09 28.97
C ASN A 151 36.05 25.95 27.47
N THR A 152 35.22 24.97 27.10
CA THR A 152 34.70 24.79 25.75
C THR A 152 33.21 25.16 25.70
N PRO A 153 32.74 25.92 24.68
CA PRO A 153 31.31 26.18 24.50
C PRO A 153 30.49 24.89 24.40
N SER A 154 29.49 24.73 25.26
CA SER A 154 28.61 23.55 25.31
C SER A 154 27.14 23.90 25.05
N LEU A 155 26.73 25.13 25.38
CA LEU A 155 25.46 25.73 24.96
C LEU A 155 25.71 27.18 24.56
N ARG A 156 25.22 27.55 23.38
CA ARG A 156 25.22 28.93 22.89
C ARG A 156 23.79 29.33 22.59
N LEU A 157 23.33 30.37 23.25
CA LEU A 157 22.10 31.07 22.89
C LEU A 157 22.53 32.28 22.05
N VAL A 158 22.40 32.16 20.73
CA VAL A 158 22.89 33.15 19.77
C VAL A 158 21.70 34.03 19.38
N PRO A 159 21.78 35.36 19.51
CA PRO A 159 20.68 36.24 19.15
C PRO A 159 20.34 36.13 17.66
N ASP A 160 19.09 36.38 17.33
CA ASP A 160 18.65 36.53 15.94
C ASP A 160 19.28 37.78 15.29
N SER A 161 19.48 37.72 13.99
CA SER A 161 19.83 38.89 13.18
C SER A 161 18.63 39.76 12.83
N ILE A 162 17.42 39.19 12.83
CA ILE A 162 16.19 39.96 12.67
C ILE A 162 15.91 40.66 14.00
N LEU A 163 15.89 41.99 13.97
CA LEU A 163 15.59 42.83 15.12
C LEU A 163 14.18 43.42 14.97
N VAL A 164 13.40 43.37 16.05
CA VAL A 164 12.12 44.10 16.21
C VAL A 164 12.33 45.14 17.30
N ASP A 165 12.15 46.41 16.96
CA ASP A 165 12.42 47.56 17.86
C ASP A 165 13.84 47.57 18.47
N GLY A 166 14.82 47.06 17.72
CA GLY A 166 16.23 46.98 18.12
C GLY A 166 16.58 45.78 19.00
N LEU A 167 15.62 44.91 19.32
CA LEU A 167 15.81 43.68 20.08
C LEU A 167 15.71 42.44 19.17
N PRO A 168 16.47 41.37 19.42
CA PRO A 168 16.33 40.13 18.67
C PRO A 168 14.90 39.61 18.69
N ALA A 169 14.32 39.35 17.52
CA ALA A 169 12.94 38.88 17.39
C ALA A 169 12.76 37.45 17.92
N THR A 170 13.84 36.66 17.89
CA THR A 170 13.92 35.29 18.38
C THR A 170 15.39 34.99 18.74
N MET A 171 15.72 33.71 18.93
CA MET A 171 17.04 33.24 19.27
C MET A 171 17.36 31.94 18.52
N ASN A 172 18.65 31.70 18.36
CA ASN A 172 19.18 30.43 17.89
C ASN A 172 19.73 29.64 19.09
N VAL A 173 19.48 28.34 19.11
CA VAL A 173 19.96 27.44 20.18
C VAL A 173 21.00 26.50 19.58
N VAL A 174 22.24 26.53 20.08
CA VAL A 174 23.30 25.63 19.62
C VAL A 174 23.99 24.94 20.79
N ALA A 175 23.63 23.69 21.02
CA ALA A 175 24.16 22.86 22.10
C ALA A 175 25.04 21.71 21.58
N GLY A 176 25.80 21.09 22.49
CA GLY A 176 26.65 19.93 22.22
C GLY A 176 28.07 20.33 21.83
N SER A 177 28.59 19.71 20.77
CA SER A 177 29.94 19.97 20.25
C SER A 177 30.12 21.46 19.91
N SER A 178 31.27 22.03 20.30
CA SER A 178 31.67 23.38 19.92
C SER A 178 31.81 23.57 18.40
N TYR A 179 31.92 22.47 17.66
CA TYR A 179 32.00 22.47 16.20
C TYR A 179 30.63 22.49 15.51
N ASN A 180 29.52 22.32 16.24
CA ASN A 180 28.19 22.50 15.66
C ASN A 180 28.07 23.92 15.09
N ALA A 181 27.42 24.08 13.94
CA ALA A 181 27.43 25.34 13.22
C ALA A 181 26.03 25.72 12.73
N ILE A 182 25.78 27.02 12.76
CA ILE A 182 24.63 27.70 12.15
C ILE A 182 25.20 28.82 11.26
N PRO A 183 24.50 29.29 10.23
CA PRO A 183 24.99 30.38 9.40
C PRO A 183 25.11 31.69 10.19
N ALA A 184 25.93 32.60 9.69
CA ALA A 184 25.87 33.97 10.15
C ALA A 184 24.50 34.56 9.78
N ASN A 185 23.90 35.29 10.71
CA ASN A 185 22.57 35.87 10.58
C ASN A 185 21.41 34.85 10.53
N ALA A 186 21.59 33.65 11.09
CA ALA A 186 20.52 32.68 11.24
C ALA A 186 19.34 33.23 12.06
N SER A 187 18.11 32.85 11.71
CA SER A 187 16.91 33.09 12.51
C SER A 187 16.23 31.79 12.95
N ALA A 188 15.85 31.72 14.24
CA ALA A 188 15.10 30.62 14.84
C ALA A 188 15.68 29.19 14.63
N THR A 189 17.00 29.05 14.50
CA THR A 189 17.63 27.74 14.27
C THR A 189 17.87 26.99 15.58
N THR A 190 17.79 25.65 15.54
CA THR A 190 18.02 24.81 16.72
C THR A 190 18.95 23.65 16.41
N ILE A 191 20.01 23.52 17.19
CA ILE A 191 20.80 22.29 17.34
C ILE A 191 20.75 21.93 18.83
N ALA A 192 19.93 20.94 19.19
CA ALA A 192 19.70 20.61 20.61
C ALA A 192 20.85 19.81 21.26
N GLY A 193 21.82 19.33 20.47
CA GLY A 193 23.00 18.66 21.01
C GLY A 193 23.80 17.87 19.99
N GLY A 194 24.64 16.96 20.50
CA GLY A 194 25.44 16.05 19.69
C GLY A 194 26.54 16.77 18.90
N GLY A 195 26.91 16.18 17.75
CA GLY A 195 28.03 16.61 16.93
C GLY A 195 29.38 16.15 17.47
N SER A 196 30.40 16.32 16.65
CA SER A 196 31.80 16.09 16.99
C SER A 196 32.68 17.03 16.18
N GLU A 197 33.97 17.07 16.46
CA GLU A 197 34.94 17.82 15.65
C GLU A 197 34.96 17.34 14.19
N SER A 198 35.00 16.02 13.97
CA SER A 198 35.05 15.43 12.63
C SER A 198 33.70 15.39 11.92
N SER A 199 32.60 15.53 12.66
CA SER A 199 31.24 15.40 12.12
C SER A 199 30.28 16.26 12.95
N PRO A 200 30.37 17.59 12.82
CA PRO A 200 29.45 18.50 13.49
C PRO A 200 28.06 18.42 12.87
N ASN A 201 27.04 18.80 13.65
CA ASN A 201 25.72 19.11 13.10
C ASN A 201 25.74 20.53 12.53
N ARG A 202 25.09 20.72 11.37
CA ARG A 202 25.03 21.99 10.66
C ARG A 202 23.60 22.34 10.29
N VAL A 203 23.14 23.49 10.72
CA VAL A 203 21.93 24.12 10.17
C VAL A 203 22.38 25.17 9.16
N PHE A 204 21.67 25.31 8.04
CA PHE A 204 21.97 26.28 6.97
C PHE A 204 20.85 27.30 6.73
N SER A 205 19.61 26.94 7.06
CA SER A 205 18.42 27.74 6.76
C SER A 205 17.67 28.14 8.03
N ASP A 206 16.93 29.23 7.97
CA ASP A 206 16.09 29.71 9.06
C ASP A 206 15.00 28.68 9.41
N TYR A 207 14.58 28.71 10.69
CA TYR A 207 13.57 27.81 11.28
C TYR A 207 13.91 26.32 11.20
N SER A 208 15.15 25.99 10.79
CA SER A 208 15.57 24.60 10.63
C SER A 208 16.15 24.05 11.94
N ALA A 209 15.95 22.75 12.17
CA ALA A 209 16.25 22.13 13.45
C ALA A 209 16.95 20.78 13.31
N ILE A 210 17.88 20.52 14.22
CA ILE A 210 18.54 19.23 14.43
C ILE A 210 18.42 18.87 15.90
N SER A 211 17.73 17.77 16.23
CA SER A 211 17.55 17.38 17.65
C SER A 211 18.81 16.75 18.26
N GLY A 212 19.74 16.23 17.46
CA GLY A 212 21.00 15.67 17.96
C GLY A 212 21.71 14.78 16.95
N GLY A 213 22.39 13.74 17.43
CA GLY A 213 23.21 12.87 16.57
C GLY A 213 24.51 13.55 16.12
N TYR A 214 25.12 13.10 15.02
CA TYR A 214 26.35 13.70 14.50
C TYR A 214 26.44 13.70 12.97
N GLY A 215 27.06 14.74 12.42
CA GLY A 215 27.22 14.91 10.97
C GLY A 215 25.92 15.21 10.22
N ASN A 216 24.87 15.67 10.91
CA ASN A 216 23.58 15.97 10.28
C ASN A 216 23.56 17.38 9.68
N SER A 217 22.81 17.54 8.58
CA SER A 217 22.60 18.80 7.86
C SER A 217 21.11 19.11 7.73
N ALA A 218 20.69 20.31 8.12
CA ALA A 218 19.32 20.79 7.94
C ALA A 218 19.31 22.18 7.28
N GLY A 219 18.59 22.33 6.18
CA GLY A 219 18.52 23.53 5.37
C GLY A 219 19.31 23.42 4.07
N ASP A 220 19.13 24.42 3.21
CA ASP A 220 19.79 24.52 1.92
C ASP A 220 21.16 25.21 2.08
N GLU A 221 22.24 24.46 1.84
CA GLU A 221 23.61 24.96 1.90
C GLU A 221 23.88 26.04 0.83
N LEU A 222 23.16 26.01 -0.31
CA LEU A 222 23.32 26.97 -1.40
C LEU A 222 22.54 28.27 -1.17
N LEU A 223 21.51 28.22 -0.32
CA LEU A 223 20.67 29.36 0.05
C LEU A 223 20.65 29.51 1.58
N PRO A 224 21.78 29.88 2.21
CA PRO A 224 21.84 30.05 3.65
C PRO A 224 20.86 31.14 4.10
N ASN A 225 20.24 30.96 5.27
CA ASN A 225 19.19 31.83 5.81
C ASN A 225 17.92 31.92 4.95
N SER A 226 17.68 30.96 4.04
CA SER A 226 16.35 30.77 3.46
C SER A 226 15.37 30.29 4.52
N SER A 227 14.08 30.61 4.40
CA SER A 227 13.04 30.11 5.31
C SER A 227 12.68 28.65 5.02
N ALA A 228 13.68 27.76 4.95
CA ALA A 228 13.49 26.38 4.54
C ALA A 228 12.78 25.54 5.60
N ALA A 229 12.87 25.82 6.89
CA ALA A 229 12.19 25.04 7.94
C ALA A 229 12.44 23.52 7.85
N ALA A 230 13.67 23.11 7.52
CA ALA A 230 14.04 21.70 7.40
C ALA A 230 14.29 21.07 8.78
N SER A 231 13.99 19.78 8.93
CA SER A 231 14.09 19.10 10.22
C SER A 231 14.85 17.78 10.12
N VAL A 232 15.83 17.59 11.02
CA VAL A 232 16.49 16.30 11.24
C VAL A 232 16.35 15.89 12.71
N GLY A 233 15.62 14.80 12.95
CA GLY A 233 15.40 14.29 14.32
C GLY A 233 16.64 13.70 15.00
N GLY A 234 17.69 13.39 14.25
CA GLY A 234 18.98 12.93 14.78
C GLY A 234 19.65 11.88 13.90
N GLY A 235 20.36 10.93 14.53
CA GLY A 235 21.09 9.88 13.82
C GLY A 235 22.44 10.35 13.27
N ARG A 236 22.91 9.75 12.18
CA ARG A 236 24.23 10.00 11.61
C ARG A 236 24.16 10.36 10.14
N SER A 237 24.80 11.48 9.78
CA SER A 237 25.03 11.87 8.38
C SER A 237 23.75 12.04 7.56
N ASN A 238 22.66 12.50 8.19
CA ASN A 238 21.40 12.76 7.50
C ASN A 238 21.37 14.18 6.92
N ILE A 239 20.72 14.35 5.78
CA ILE A 239 20.57 15.62 5.06
C ILE A 239 19.09 15.88 4.82
N ALA A 240 18.58 16.99 5.34
CA ALA A 240 17.27 17.54 4.98
C ALA A 240 17.49 18.94 4.38
N SER A 241 17.46 19.07 3.05
CA SER A 241 17.84 20.32 2.37
C SER A 241 16.72 20.93 1.53
N GLY A 242 15.63 20.21 1.28
CA GLY A 242 14.45 20.78 0.63
C GLY A 242 13.65 21.69 1.56
N PHE A 243 12.96 22.69 1.01
CA PHE A 243 11.98 23.49 1.77
C PHE A 243 10.98 22.57 2.49
N ALA A 244 10.84 22.71 3.80
CA ALA A 244 10.03 21.90 4.72
C ALA A 244 10.30 20.39 4.62
N SER A 245 11.53 20.00 4.29
CA SER A 245 11.93 18.59 4.25
C SER A 245 12.18 18.03 5.65
N VAL A 246 11.90 16.73 5.83
CA VAL A 246 12.02 16.06 7.11
C VAL A 246 12.80 14.76 6.98
N VAL A 247 13.80 14.57 7.83
CA VAL A 247 14.42 13.27 8.11
C VAL A 247 14.28 12.98 9.60
N SER A 248 13.43 12.04 9.99
CA SER A 248 13.20 11.77 11.41
C SER A 248 14.43 11.16 12.12
N GLY A 249 15.35 10.52 11.37
CA GLY A 249 16.62 10.00 11.90
C GLY A 249 17.26 8.98 10.96
N GLY A 250 18.09 8.09 11.52
CA GLY A 250 18.73 7.00 10.79
C GLY A 250 20.16 7.31 10.33
N TYR A 251 20.60 6.66 9.24
CA TYR A 251 21.98 6.73 8.74
C TYR A 251 22.03 7.07 7.25
N VAL A 252 22.69 8.19 6.90
CA VAL A 252 22.93 8.59 5.50
C VAL A 252 21.64 8.70 4.69
N ASN A 253 20.60 9.31 5.27
CA ASN A 253 19.36 9.61 4.55
C ASN A 253 19.43 11.03 3.96
N SER A 254 18.79 11.25 2.81
CA SER A 254 18.82 12.52 2.09
C SER A 254 17.43 12.90 1.58
N ALA A 255 16.79 13.87 2.25
CA ALA A 255 15.53 14.48 1.84
C ALA A 255 15.82 15.84 1.20
N VAL A 256 15.84 15.89 -0.13
CA VAL A 256 16.19 17.09 -0.91
C VAL A 256 14.99 17.70 -1.63
N GLY A 257 13.92 16.93 -1.85
CA GLY A 257 12.69 17.43 -2.44
C GLY A 257 11.97 18.38 -1.50
N HIS A 258 11.30 19.40 -2.03
CA HIS A 258 10.46 20.27 -1.21
C HIS A 258 9.31 19.47 -0.59
N ARG A 259 9.10 19.65 0.72
CA ARG A 259 8.11 18.95 1.55
C ARG A 259 8.26 17.43 1.50
N SER A 260 9.48 16.96 1.22
CA SER A 260 9.79 15.54 1.20
C SER A 260 10.01 14.99 2.60
N THR A 261 9.70 13.72 2.81
CA THR A 261 9.80 13.09 4.13
C THR A 261 10.54 11.77 4.06
N ILE A 262 11.46 11.55 4.99
CA ILE A 262 12.07 10.25 5.29
C ILE A 262 11.85 9.94 6.76
N ALA A 263 11.09 8.87 7.04
CA ALA A 263 10.81 8.46 8.42
C ALA A 263 12.02 7.83 9.14
N GLY A 264 13.04 7.38 8.40
CA GLY A 264 14.29 6.87 8.97
C GLY A 264 14.95 5.84 8.07
N GLY A 265 15.64 4.87 8.68
CA GLY A 265 16.34 3.80 7.98
C GLY A 265 17.75 4.19 7.54
N SER A 266 18.25 3.57 6.46
CA SER A 266 19.63 3.74 6.02
C SER A 266 19.75 3.94 4.51
N GLY A 267 20.43 5.00 4.09
CA GLY A 267 20.76 5.24 2.68
C GLY A 267 19.55 5.62 1.81
N ASN A 268 18.48 6.15 2.42
CA ASN A 268 17.25 6.49 1.72
C ASN A 268 17.32 7.89 1.10
N LYS A 269 16.66 8.08 -0.04
CA LYS A 269 16.61 9.36 -0.77
C LYS A 269 15.17 9.77 -1.07
N ALA A 270 14.76 10.96 -0.65
CA ALA A 270 13.49 11.58 -1.01
C ALA A 270 13.79 12.82 -1.85
N ILE A 271 13.65 12.68 -3.17
CA ILE A 271 14.16 13.64 -4.16
C ILE A 271 13.03 14.43 -4.80
N GLY A 272 11.91 13.77 -5.11
CA GLY A 272 10.76 14.43 -5.69
C GLY A 272 10.11 15.42 -4.73
N GLU A 273 9.52 16.48 -5.26
CA GLU A 273 8.66 17.37 -4.47
C GLU A 273 7.47 16.56 -3.92
N HIS A 274 7.11 16.77 -2.65
CA HIS A 274 6.10 16.00 -1.91
C HIS A 274 6.36 14.48 -1.81
N SER A 275 7.58 14.02 -2.10
CA SER A 275 7.91 12.60 -2.05
C SER A 275 8.06 12.06 -0.63
N THR A 276 7.79 10.77 -0.43
CA THR A 276 7.92 10.11 0.88
C THR A 276 8.71 8.81 0.78
N VAL A 277 9.65 8.63 1.70
CA VAL A 277 10.26 7.34 2.00
C VAL A 277 9.87 6.92 3.42
N SER A 278 9.12 5.82 3.53
CA SER A 278 8.62 5.33 4.82
C SER A 278 9.69 4.73 5.74
N GLY A 279 10.90 4.51 5.23
CA GLY A 279 12.03 3.94 5.98
C GLY A 279 12.72 2.84 5.18
N GLY A 280 13.32 1.87 5.88
CA GLY A 280 14.01 0.74 5.25
C GLY A 280 15.42 1.08 4.76
N ASN A 281 15.87 0.42 3.69
CA ASN A 281 17.25 0.52 3.23
C ASN A 281 17.36 0.79 1.73
N LEU A 282 18.12 1.82 1.36
CA LEU A 282 18.47 2.17 -0.02
C LEU A 282 17.24 2.41 -0.92
N ASN A 283 16.16 2.95 -0.37
CA ASN A 283 14.98 3.35 -1.15
C ASN A 283 15.18 4.74 -1.75
N CYS A 284 14.53 5.02 -2.87
CA CYS A 284 14.58 6.32 -3.52
C CYS A 284 13.22 6.75 -4.06
N ALA A 285 12.59 7.74 -3.43
CA ALA A 285 11.40 8.41 -3.94
C ALA A 285 11.83 9.57 -4.87
N GLY A 286 12.11 9.24 -6.13
CA GLY A 286 12.59 10.17 -7.15
C GLY A 286 11.51 11.05 -7.78
N GLY A 287 10.33 10.49 -8.04
CA GLY A 287 9.23 11.20 -8.69
C GLY A 287 8.50 12.16 -7.75
N TRP A 288 7.93 13.23 -8.29
CA TRP A 288 7.03 14.12 -7.53
C TRP A 288 5.84 13.32 -6.99
N TYR A 289 5.38 13.63 -5.78
CA TYR A 289 4.29 12.91 -5.08
C TYR A 289 4.49 11.39 -4.94
N SER A 290 5.70 10.87 -5.17
CA SER A 290 5.94 9.43 -5.13
C SER A 290 6.14 8.91 -3.70
N TRP A 291 5.87 7.63 -3.51
CA TRP A 291 6.08 6.93 -2.25
C TRP A 291 6.97 5.70 -2.46
N THR A 292 7.96 5.50 -1.58
CA THR A 292 8.76 4.28 -1.57
C THR A 292 8.96 3.69 -0.17
N GLY A 293 9.15 2.37 -0.09
CA GLY A 293 9.41 1.66 1.16
C GLY A 293 9.98 0.26 0.97
N GLY A 294 10.56 -0.29 2.04
CA GLY A 294 11.16 -1.63 2.05
C GLY A 294 12.67 -1.62 1.78
N ARG A 295 13.16 -2.40 0.82
CA ARG A 295 14.58 -2.42 0.44
C ARG A 295 14.76 -2.25 -1.07
N ARG A 296 15.52 -1.21 -1.46
CA ARG A 296 15.84 -0.87 -2.86
C ARG A 296 14.62 -0.65 -3.76
N ALA A 297 13.53 -0.13 -3.19
CA ALA A 297 12.38 0.40 -3.93
C ALA A 297 12.71 1.79 -4.49
N ILE A 298 12.55 1.99 -5.79
CA ILE A 298 12.96 3.22 -6.48
C ILE A 298 11.86 3.71 -7.40
N SER A 299 11.38 4.95 -7.19
CA SER A 299 10.73 5.72 -8.24
C SER A 299 11.79 6.58 -8.96
N ARG A 300 11.77 6.62 -10.31
CA ARG A 300 12.77 7.38 -11.08
C ARG A 300 12.58 8.89 -10.88
N HIS A 301 13.67 9.64 -10.85
CA HIS A 301 13.68 11.09 -10.59
C HIS A 301 13.60 11.92 -11.87
N GLY A 302 13.16 13.18 -11.74
CA GLY A 302 13.10 14.12 -12.84
C GLY A 302 14.45 14.76 -13.20
N SER A 303 14.55 15.36 -14.38
CA SER A 303 15.75 16.06 -14.85
C SER A 303 16.11 17.32 -14.06
N SER A 304 15.16 17.85 -13.28
CA SER A 304 15.33 19.02 -12.41
C SER A 304 15.95 18.69 -11.05
N ALA A 305 16.14 17.41 -10.72
CA ALA A 305 16.63 16.99 -9.41
C ALA A 305 18.11 17.36 -9.19
N SER A 306 18.42 17.89 -8.00
CA SER A 306 19.79 18.24 -7.58
C SER A 306 20.68 17.02 -7.33
N ILE A 307 20.07 15.86 -7.05
CA ILE A 307 20.73 14.56 -6.92
C ILE A 307 19.86 13.48 -7.56
N GLY A 308 20.47 12.35 -7.94
CA GLY A 308 19.77 11.21 -8.50
C GLY A 308 19.64 10.01 -7.56
N CYS A 309 18.73 9.10 -7.92
CA CYS A 309 18.69 7.73 -7.39
C CYS A 309 19.90 6.94 -7.91
N ASN A 310 20.51 6.11 -7.06
CA ASN A 310 21.76 5.42 -7.39
C ASN A 310 21.57 4.45 -8.58
N GLY A 311 22.31 4.67 -9.67
CA GLY A 311 22.30 3.80 -10.85
C GLY A 311 21.03 3.90 -11.69
N VAL A 312 20.24 4.97 -11.53
CA VAL A 312 18.97 5.18 -12.24
C VAL A 312 19.04 6.51 -12.97
N GLY A 313 18.69 6.53 -14.26
CA GLY A 313 18.65 7.76 -15.07
C GLY A 313 17.44 8.64 -14.74
N SER A 314 17.54 9.93 -15.01
CA SER A 314 16.42 10.87 -14.90
C SER A 314 15.39 10.65 -16.01
N VAL A 315 14.11 10.85 -15.72
CA VAL A 315 13.00 10.73 -16.69
C VAL A 315 12.05 11.91 -16.56
N GLY A 316 11.74 12.56 -17.70
CA GLY A 316 10.88 13.75 -17.71
C GLY A 316 11.34 14.87 -16.77
N THR A 317 10.48 15.85 -16.54
CA THR A 317 10.75 16.95 -15.60
C THR A 317 10.50 16.55 -14.14
N ASN A 318 9.48 15.73 -13.92
CA ASN A 318 8.96 15.40 -12.57
C ASN A 318 9.34 14.00 -12.10
N GLY A 319 10.06 13.21 -12.91
CA GLY A 319 10.27 11.79 -12.65
C GLY A 319 9.01 10.97 -12.90
N ASP A 320 8.97 9.78 -12.30
CA ASP A 320 7.78 8.93 -12.29
C ASP A 320 6.79 9.40 -11.22
N GLU A 321 6.15 10.54 -11.51
CA GLU A 321 5.22 11.23 -10.62
C GLU A 321 4.07 10.33 -10.15
N GLY A 322 3.62 10.49 -8.90
CA GLY A 322 2.46 9.78 -8.36
C GLY A 322 2.66 8.27 -8.17
N THR A 323 3.89 7.77 -8.27
CA THR A 323 4.18 6.34 -8.23
C THR A 323 4.36 5.83 -6.80
N PHE A 324 3.74 4.68 -6.51
CA PHE A 324 3.94 3.90 -5.29
C PHE A 324 4.85 2.71 -5.58
N VAL A 325 5.95 2.54 -4.83
CA VAL A 325 6.85 1.38 -4.94
C VAL A 325 7.14 0.78 -3.57
N TRP A 326 6.76 -0.48 -3.37
CA TRP A 326 7.20 -1.27 -2.22
C TRP A 326 8.02 -2.48 -2.68
N ALA A 327 9.14 -2.74 -2.01
CA ALA A 327 9.99 -3.88 -2.31
C ALA A 327 10.37 -4.66 -1.04
N ASP A 328 10.26 -5.98 -1.12
CA ASP A 328 10.69 -6.92 -0.09
C ASP A 328 12.20 -6.88 0.21
N SER A 329 12.68 -7.81 1.04
CA SER A 329 14.06 -7.87 1.53
C SER A 329 15.13 -8.22 0.49
N GLN A 330 14.75 -8.46 -0.77
CA GLN A 330 15.67 -8.81 -1.83
C GLN A 330 16.68 -7.68 -2.09
N ASP A 331 17.94 -8.05 -2.32
CA ASP A 331 19.04 -7.10 -2.53
C ASP A 331 19.19 -6.67 -3.99
N SER A 332 18.08 -6.36 -4.65
CA SER A 332 18.04 -5.91 -6.04
C SER A 332 17.11 -4.71 -6.19
N ASN A 333 17.47 -3.79 -7.08
CA ASN A 333 16.65 -2.61 -7.32
C ASN A 333 15.29 -3.01 -7.93
N PHE A 334 14.21 -2.47 -7.38
CA PHE A 334 12.86 -2.55 -7.94
C PHE A 334 12.43 -1.14 -8.36
N ILE A 335 12.44 -0.90 -9.67
CA ILE A 335 12.44 0.45 -10.25
C ILE A 335 11.14 0.66 -11.02
N SER A 336 10.52 1.82 -10.86
CA SER A 336 9.38 2.25 -11.68
C SER A 336 9.74 2.42 -13.16
N SER A 337 8.73 2.27 -14.03
CA SER A 337 8.87 2.40 -15.48
C SER A 337 8.00 3.51 -16.08
N GLY A 338 7.19 4.19 -15.27
CA GLY A 338 6.39 5.35 -15.66
C GLY A 338 5.71 5.98 -14.45
N SER A 339 5.01 7.10 -14.68
CA SER A 339 4.21 7.79 -13.66
C SER A 339 2.94 7.01 -13.28
N ASN A 340 2.38 7.32 -12.11
CA ASN A 340 1.11 6.80 -11.59
C ASN A 340 1.05 5.27 -11.49
N GLN A 341 2.19 4.61 -11.26
CA GLN A 341 2.22 3.16 -11.09
C GLN A 341 2.03 2.76 -9.62
N PHE A 342 1.40 1.61 -9.41
CA PHE A 342 1.38 0.91 -8.13
C PHE A 342 2.21 -0.37 -8.27
N LEU A 343 3.40 -0.38 -7.68
CA LEU A 343 4.38 -1.45 -7.84
C LEU A 343 4.69 -2.10 -6.50
N VAL A 344 4.54 -3.42 -6.45
CA VAL A 344 4.86 -4.23 -5.26
C VAL A 344 5.71 -5.42 -5.69
N ARG A 345 6.88 -5.58 -5.08
CA ARG A 345 7.65 -6.83 -5.13
C ARG A 345 7.56 -7.53 -3.78
N ALA A 346 6.73 -8.57 -3.73
CA ALA A 346 6.55 -9.42 -2.56
C ALA A 346 6.81 -10.88 -2.94
N SER A 347 8.06 -11.35 -2.80
CA SER A 347 8.43 -12.74 -3.13
C SER A 347 7.66 -13.81 -2.34
N GLY A 348 7.06 -13.44 -1.20
CA GLY A 348 6.15 -14.30 -0.44
C GLY A 348 4.68 -14.22 -0.87
N GLY A 349 4.32 -13.38 -1.85
CA GLY A 349 2.94 -13.16 -2.29
C GLY A 349 2.23 -11.97 -1.62
N ALA A 350 1.14 -11.52 -2.24
CA ALA A 350 0.25 -10.46 -1.75
C ALA A 350 -1.10 -11.06 -1.33
N GLY A 351 -1.42 -10.98 -0.04
CA GLY A 351 -2.67 -11.46 0.53
C GLY A 351 -3.67 -10.33 0.76
N PHE A 352 -4.91 -10.54 0.32
CA PHE A 352 -6.07 -9.72 0.70
C PHE A 352 -7.05 -10.62 1.46
N GLY A 353 -7.26 -10.34 2.75
CA GLY A 353 -8.04 -11.22 3.63
C GLY A 353 -7.29 -12.49 4.10
N THR A 354 -5.99 -12.60 3.81
CA THR A 354 -5.11 -13.69 4.29
C THR A 354 -3.73 -13.18 4.67
N ASN A 355 -3.10 -13.78 5.69
CA ASN A 355 -1.72 -13.55 6.09
C ASN A 355 -0.74 -14.62 5.58
N ALA A 356 -1.25 -15.63 4.89
CA ALA A 356 -0.49 -16.72 4.29
C ALA A 356 -0.91 -16.87 2.82
N PRO A 357 -0.55 -15.92 1.94
CA PRO A 357 -0.82 -16.05 0.52
C PRO A 357 -0.09 -17.27 -0.04
N GLU A 358 -0.81 -18.12 -0.78
CA GLU A 358 -0.23 -19.32 -1.41
C GLU A 358 0.32 -19.03 -2.81
N ASN A 359 -0.13 -17.91 -3.39
CA ASN A 359 0.20 -17.46 -4.74
C ASN A 359 0.68 -16.00 -4.69
N ALA A 360 1.21 -15.51 -5.81
CA ALA A 360 1.65 -14.12 -5.93
C ALA A 360 0.54 -13.10 -5.57
N MET A 361 -0.72 -13.44 -5.84
CA MET A 361 -1.91 -12.73 -5.37
C MET A 361 -2.92 -13.76 -4.83
N HIS A 362 -3.35 -13.61 -3.58
CA HIS A 362 -4.33 -14.48 -2.94
C HIS A 362 -5.41 -13.62 -2.27
N VAL A 363 -6.66 -13.72 -2.74
CA VAL A 363 -7.80 -13.01 -2.18
C VAL A 363 -8.71 -14.01 -1.49
N VAL A 364 -8.98 -13.80 -0.20
CA VAL A 364 -9.84 -14.67 0.63
C VAL A 364 -10.94 -13.82 1.26
N GLY A 365 -12.18 -14.29 1.17
CA GLY A 365 -13.33 -13.66 1.80
C GLY A 365 -14.46 -14.68 2.05
N ASP A 366 -15.26 -14.43 3.08
CA ASP A 366 -16.46 -15.21 3.39
C ASP A 366 -17.68 -14.37 2.98
N ILE A 367 -18.15 -14.59 1.76
CA ILE A 367 -19.27 -13.87 1.16
C ILE A 367 -20.22 -14.90 0.55
N ASN A 368 -21.51 -14.81 0.88
CA ASN A 368 -22.54 -15.76 0.45
C ASN A 368 -23.75 -14.99 -0.11
N GLY A 369 -24.22 -15.36 -1.30
CA GLY A 369 -25.45 -14.81 -1.87
C GLY A 369 -25.68 -15.25 -3.32
N ILE A 370 -26.83 -14.88 -3.88
CA ILE A 370 -27.15 -15.09 -5.31
C ILE A 370 -26.26 -14.17 -6.19
N GLY A 371 -26.21 -14.38 -7.51
CA GLY A 371 -25.24 -13.78 -8.47
C GLY A 371 -25.23 -12.24 -8.65
N ALA A 372 -25.44 -11.47 -7.59
CA ALA A 372 -25.19 -10.03 -7.53
C ALA A 372 -23.69 -9.77 -7.30
N VAL A 373 -23.17 -8.69 -7.89
CA VAL A 373 -21.75 -8.31 -7.84
C VAL A 373 -21.18 -8.27 -6.42
N GLY A 374 -21.95 -7.78 -5.45
CA GLY A 374 -21.53 -7.70 -4.03
C GLY A 374 -21.37 -9.06 -3.33
N ASN A 375 -21.76 -10.16 -3.97
CA ASN A 375 -21.68 -11.51 -3.42
C ASN A 375 -20.46 -12.31 -3.93
N HIS A 376 -19.44 -11.63 -4.48
CA HIS A 376 -18.20 -12.23 -4.96
C HIS A 376 -16.98 -11.72 -4.19
N VAL A 377 -15.98 -12.59 -3.96
CA VAL A 377 -14.72 -12.26 -3.27
C VAL A 377 -13.83 -11.33 -4.10
N MET A 378 -13.94 -11.39 -5.44
CA MET A 378 -13.17 -10.55 -6.36
C MET A 378 -14.03 -10.17 -7.57
N GLN A 379 -13.93 -8.91 -7.99
CA GLN A 379 -14.51 -8.39 -9.22
C GLN A 379 -13.41 -7.74 -10.07
N ILE A 380 -13.40 -8.04 -11.36
CA ILE A 380 -12.58 -7.34 -12.36
C ILE A 380 -13.55 -6.67 -13.32
N GLU A 381 -13.53 -5.34 -13.38
CA GLU A 381 -14.47 -4.55 -14.15
C GLU A 381 -13.73 -3.54 -15.04
N ASN A 382 -14.16 -3.45 -16.30
CA ASN A 382 -13.84 -2.32 -17.16
C ASN A 382 -15.06 -1.42 -17.25
N ALA A 383 -14.97 -0.21 -16.68
CA ALA A 383 -16.07 0.76 -16.64
C ALA A 383 -16.31 1.46 -17.99
N SER A 384 -15.52 1.17 -19.03
CA SER A 384 -15.71 1.73 -20.37
C SER A 384 -17.05 1.28 -20.96
N THR A 385 -17.82 2.23 -21.48
CA THR A 385 -19.07 1.96 -22.22
C THR A 385 -18.84 1.78 -23.72
N ALA A 386 -17.58 1.68 -24.15
CA ALA A 386 -17.24 1.45 -25.56
C ALA A 386 -17.50 0.00 -25.97
N SER A 387 -17.74 -0.24 -27.26
CA SER A 387 -18.04 -1.57 -27.80
C SER A 387 -16.85 -2.53 -27.85
N ASP A 388 -15.66 -2.04 -27.52
CA ASP A 388 -14.37 -2.72 -27.57
C ASP A 388 -13.66 -2.75 -26.19
N ALA A 389 -14.44 -2.69 -25.11
CA ALA A 389 -13.91 -2.78 -23.75
C ALA A 389 -13.45 -4.20 -23.40
N ASP A 390 -12.14 -4.40 -23.28
CA ASP A 390 -11.53 -5.66 -22.78
C ASP A 390 -11.51 -5.71 -21.24
N VAL A 391 -11.60 -6.90 -20.64
CA VAL A 391 -11.62 -7.07 -19.17
C VAL A 391 -10.45 -7.94 -18.66
N LEU A 392 -10.45 -9.23 -18.99
CA LEU A 392 -9.47 -10.20 -18.47
C LEU A 392 -8.73 -10.89 -19.61
N ALA A 393 -7.40 -10.74 -19.62
CA ALA A 393 -6.50 -11.50 -20.47
C ALA A 393 -5.62 -12.41 -19.60
N LEU A 394 -5.52 -13.69 -19.98
CA LEU A 394 -4.64 -14.66 -19.35
C LEU A 394 -3.56 -15.06 -20.34
N ARG A 395 -2.29 -14.90 -19.96
CA ARG A 395 -1.13 -15.20 -20.82
C ARG A 395 -0.13 -16.08 -20.11
N VAL A 396 0.38 -17.07 -20.83
CA VAL A 396 1.57 -17.83 -20.44
C VAL A 396 2.70 -17.60 -21.45
N ASN A 397 3.94 -17.67 -20.99
CA ASN A 397 5.13 -17.56 -21.85
C ASN A 397 5.78 -18.94 -22.07
N ALA A 398 4.96 -19.99 -22.20
CA ALA A 398 5.44 -21.33 -22.50
C ALA A 398 5.99 -21.39 -23.94
N ALA A 399 7.17 -21.97 -24.12
CA ALA A 399 7.74 -22.23 -25.44
C ALA A 399 7.13 -23.52 -26.03
N GLY A 400 6.74 -23.49 -27.31
CA GLY A 400 6.14 -24.65 -28.00
C GLY A 400 4.62 -24.71 -27.90
N THR A 401 4.05 -25.86 -28.26
CA THR A 401 2.60 -26.07 -28.25
C THR A 401 2.08 -26.19 -26.82
N LEU A 402 1.01 -25.47 -26.50
CA LEU A 402 0.38 -25.51 -25.17
C LEU A 402 -0.24 -26.88 -24.92
N THR A 403 0.31 -27.65 -23.97
CA THR A 403 -0.25 -28.94 -23.52
C THR A 403 -1.16 -28.75 -22.31
N ASN A 404 -1.75 -29.83 -21.80
CA ASN A 404 -2.56 -29.83 -20.58
C ASN A 404 -1.75 -29.52 -19.29
N ALA A 405 -0.42 -29.41 -19.37
CA ALA A 405 0.38 -28.86 -18.28
C ALA A 405 0.16 -27.36 -18.09
N VAL A 406 -0.36 -26.67 -19.09
CA VAL A 406 -0.68 -25.24 -19.07
C VAL A 406 -2.12 -25.06 -18.60
N ASN A 407 -2.32 -24.68 -17.34
CA ASN A 407 -3.61 -24.36 -16.77
C ASN A 407 -3.83 -22.84 -16.74
N PHE A 408 -4.90 -22.37 -17.37
CA PHE A 408 -5.31 -20.96 -17.34
C PHE A 408 -6.26 -20.67 -16.18
N ILE A 409 -7.27 -21.53 -15.99
CA ILE A 409 -8.25 -21.43 -14.91
C ILE A 409 -8.46 -22.84 -14.34
N THR A 410 -8.51 -22.96 -13.02
CA THR A 410 -8.81 -24.21 -12.31
C THR A 410 -9.92 -23.96 -11.30
N PHE A 411 -10.93 -24.82 -11.31
CA PHE A 411 -12.06 -24.76 -10.38
C PHE A 411 -11.85 -25.81 -9.29
N PHE A 412 -11.88 -25.40 -8.03
CA PHE A 412 -11.76 -26.31 -6.89
C PHE A 412 -13.09 -26.39 -6.13
N GLY A 413 -13.41 -27.57 -5.63
CA GLY A 413 -14.46 -27.75 -4.62
C GLY A 413 -13.94 -27.46 -3.21
N SER A 414 -14.53 -28.11 -2.21
CA SER A 414 -14.08 -28.01 -0.81
C SER A 414 -12.76 -28.74 -0.51
N GLY A 415 -12.20 -29.45 -1.48
CA GLY A 415 -10.97 -30.24 -1.35
C GLY A 415 -9.92 -29.86 -2.40
N PRO A 416 -8.73 -30.47 -2.34
CA PRO A 416 -7.59 -30.12 -3.21
C PRO A 416 -7.77 -30.58 -4.67
N ASN A 417 -8.83 -31.33 -4.98
CA ASN A 417 -9.07 -31.86 -6.31
C ASN A 417 -9.84 -30.84 -7.16
N SER A 418 -9.34 -30.61 -8.37
CA SER A 418 -10.04 -29.81 -9.37
C SER A 418 -11.37 -30.48 -9.76
N VAL A 419 -12.41 -29.66 -9.91
CA VAL A 419 -13.71 -30.04 -10.49
C VAL A 419 -13.84 -29.64 -11.96
N GLY A 420 -12.87 -28.89 -12.49
CA GLY A 420 -12.76 -28.52 -13.90
C GLY A 420 -11.59 -27.57 -14.20
N THR A 421 -11.14 -27.52 -15.45
CA THR A 421 -10.05 -26.62 -15.89
C THR A 421 -10.31 -25.99 -17.26
N ILE A 422 -9.63 -24.87 -17.51
CA ILE A 422 -9.34 -24.37 -18.85
C ILE A 422 -7.85 -24.54 -19.07
N GLU A 423 -7.46 -25.43 -19.98
CA GLU A 423 -6.06 -25.85 -20.17
C GLU A 423 -5.66 -25.95 -21.64
N GLY A 424 -4.36 -26.03 -21.94
CA GLY A 424 -3.86 -26.21 -23.30
C GLY A 424 -4.23 -27.58 -23.88
N ASN A 425 -4.58 -27.63 -25.16
CA ASN A 425 -5.07 -28.87 -25.80
C ASN A 425 -3.99 -29.70 -26.52
N GLY A 426 -2.72 -29.30 -26.46
CA GLY A 426 -1.61 -29.94 -27.17
C GLY A 426 -1.52 -29.62 -28.67
N ALA A 427 -2.43 -28.80 -29.19
CA ALA A 427 -2.53 -28.42 -30.61
C ALA A 427 -2.60 -26.90 -30.84
N GLY A 428 -2.27 -26.10 -29.81
CA GLY A 428 -2.23 -24.64 -29.90
C GLY A 428 -3.56 -23.94 -29.56
N GLY A 429 -4.54 -24.67 -29.03
CA GLY A 429 -5.78 -24.13 -28.49
C GLY A 429 -5.95 -24.45 -27.01
N VAL A 430 -7.15 -24.17 -26.50
CA VAL A 430 -7.58 -24.50 -25.13
C VAL A 430 -8.70 -25.53 -25.14
N VAL A 431 -8.86 -26.25 -24.05
CA VAL A 431 -9.97 -27.18 -23.78
C VAL A 431 -10.62 -26.85 -22.44
N LEU A 432 -11.94 -26.98 -22.38
CA LEU A 432 -12.70 -27.03 -21.13
C LEU A 432 -12.70 -28.47 -20.65
N SER A 433 -11.97 -28.76 -19.58
CA SER A 433 -11.86 -30.11 -19.02
C SER A 433 -12.73 -30.25 -17.79
N GLY A 434 -13.44 -31.36 -17.69
CA GLY A 434 -14.36 -31.64 -16.59
C GLY A 434 -15.03 -33.01 -16.78
N PRO A 435 -15.88 -33.43 -15.83
CA PRO A 435 -16.56 -34.73 -15.90
C PRO A 435 -17.62 -34.80 -17.01
N GLY A 436 -18.09 -33.65 -17.51
CA GLY A 436 -19.13 -33.58 -18.54
C GLY A 436 -18.63 -33.81 -19.96
N ASN A 437 -19.48 -34.36 -20.82
CA ASN A 437 -19.10 -34.77 -22.18
C ASN A 437 -20.07 -34.27 -23.28
N ASP A 438 -21.09 -33.49 -22.90
CA ASP A 438 -22.12 -32.95 -23.79
C ASP A 438 -22.33 -31.44 -23.60
N PHE A 439 -22.85 -30.81 -24.64
CA PHE A 439 -23.38 -29.45 -24.62
C PHE A 439 -24.90 -29.52 -24.46
N ALA A 440 -25.42 -28.84 -23.45
CA ALA A 440 -26.83 -28.90 -23.10
C ALA A 440 -27.49 -27.53 -22.97
N GLU A 441 -28.82 -27.53 -23.01
CA GLU A 441 -29.65 -26.34 -22.79
C GLU A 441 -30.79 -26.68 -21.83
N TYR A 442 -31.17 -25.75 -20.96
CA TYR A 442 -32.41 -25.88 -20.20
C TYR A 442 -33.62 -25.67 -21.13
N LEU A 443 -34.41 -26.72 -21.34
CA LEU A 443 -35.64 -26.65 -22.12
C LEU A 443 -36.87 -26.69 -21.22
N PRO A 444 -37.90 -25.89 -21.51
CA PRO A 444 -39.12 -25.86 -20.70
C PRO A 444 -39.85 -27.21 -20.81
N LYS A 445 -40.29 -27.74 -19.67
CA LYS A 445 -41.11 -28.95 -19.66
C LYS A 445 -42.50 -28.65 -20.22
N ALA A 446 -43.09 -29.62 -20.93
CA ALA A 446 -44.48 -29.52 -21.37
C ALA A 446 -45.44 -29.46 -20.17
N ASP A 447 -45.14 -30.25 -19.15
CA ASP A 447 -45.76 -30.22 -17.82
C ASP A 447 -44.68 -29.98 -16.76
N ALA A 448 -44.79 -28.88 -16.02
CA ALA A 448 -43.86 -28.55 -14.95
C ALA A 448 -43.82 -29.61 -13.84
N ALA A 449 -44.91 -30.35 -13.62
CA ALA A 449 -44.97 -31.41 -12.63
C ALA A 449 -44.25 -32.70 -13.07
N GLU A 450 -43.91 -32.83 -14.36
CA GLU A 450 -43.23 -34.01 -14.87
C GLU A 450 -41.83 -34.13 -14.27
N GLN A 451 -41.58 -35.27 -13.63
CA GLN A 451 -40.29 -35.61 -13.02
C GLN A 451 -39.44 -36.35 -14.06
N ILE A 452 -38.49 -35.61 -14.64
CA ILE A 452 -37.56 -36.14 -15.64
C ILE A 452 -36.21 -36.36 -14.97
N GLN A 453 -35.66 -37.56 -15.13
CA GLN A 453 -34.36 -37.93 -14.56
C GLN A 453 -33.24 -37.88 -15.60
N PRO A 454 -31.98 -37.63 -15.17
CA PRO A 454 -30.83 -37.74 -16.04
C PRO A 454 -30.76 -39.06 -16.82
N GLY A 455 -30.53 -38.93 -18.11
CA GLY A 455 -30.46 -39.99 -19.11
C GLY A 455 -31.79 -40.49 -19.64
N GLU A 456 -32.91 -39.89 -19.22
CA GLU A 456 -34.20 -40.18 -19.84
C GLU A 456 -34.29 -39.60 -21.26
N LEU A 457 -34.96 -40.35 -22.13
CA LEU A 457 -35.30 -39.96 -23.48
C LEU A 457 -36.49 -39.00 -23.48
N LEU A 458 -36.37 -37.90 -24.21
CA LEU A 458 -37.36 -36.83 -24.26
C LEU A 458 -37.84 -36.61 -25.68
N GLY A 459 -39.15 -36.42 -25.86
CA GLY A 459 -39.68 -35.85 -27.09
C GLY A 459 -39.80 -34.33 -26.97
N LEU A 460 -39.23 -33.64 -27.95
CA LEU A 460 -39.44 -32.21 -28.17
C LEU A 460 -40.72 -32.00 -28.99
N HIS A 461 -41.63 -31.20 -28.47
CA HIS A 461 -42.88 -30.82 -29.12
C HIS A 461 -43.04 -29.31 -29.03
N ALA A 462 -43.00 -28.63 -30.18
CA ALA A 462 -43.21 -27.18 -30.26
C ALA A 462 -42.33 -26.39 -29.25
N GLY A 463 -41.06 -26.80 -29.08
CA GLY A 463 -40.11 -26.14 -28.19
C GLY A 463 -40.19 -26.53 -26.71
N ARG A 464 -41.05 -27.49 -26.34
CA ARG A 464 -41.18 -28.03 -24.98
C ARG A 464 -40.85 -29.51 -24.94
N VAL A 465 -40.30 -29.97 -23.83
CA VAL A 465 -39.86 -31.36 -23.67
C VAL A 465 -40.72 -32.13 -22.67
N SER A 466 -40.92 -33.41 -22.95
CA SER A 466 -41.58 -34.37 -22.05
C SER A 466 -41.09 -35.78 -22.35
N ARG A 467 -41.43 -36.77 -21.54
CA ARG A 467 -41.17 -38.18 -21.90
C ARG A 467 -42.03 -38.68 -23.07
N ARG A 468 -43.01 -37.89 -23.53
CA ARG A 468 -43.84 -38.23 -24.67
C ARG A 468 -43.01 -38.18 -25.96
N THR A 469 -42.72 -39.35 -26.49
CA THR A 469 -41.88 -39.53 -27.69
C THR A 469 -42.69 -39.70 -28.97
N ASP A 470 -43.97 -40.06 -28.85
CA ASP A 470 -44.89 -40.16 -29.99
C ASP A 470 -45.11 -38.80 -30.64
N GLY A 471 -44.91 -38.72 -31.96
CA GLY A 471 -45.09 -37.52 -32.76
C GLY A 471 -44.12 -36.37 -32.45
N ALA A 472 -43.02 -36.65 -31.74
CA ALA A 472 -42.03 -35.63 -31.39
C ALA A 472 -41.36 -35.04 -32.63
N ASP A 473 -41.10 -33.73 -32.59
CA ASP A 473 -40.32 -33.02 -33.59
C ASP A 473 -38.87 -33.53 -33.61
N ARG A 474 -38.34 -33.82 -32.40
CA ARG A 474 -37.01 -34.40 -32.16
C ARG A 474 -36.97 -35.22 -30.88
N LEU A 475 -36.15 -36.26 -30.85
CA LEU A 475 -35.75 -36.95 -29.63
C LEU A 475 -34.48 -36.34 -29.05
N LEU A 476 -34.49 -36.14 -27.74
CA LEU A 476 -33.41 -35.55 -26.97
C LEU A 476 -33.14 -36.39 -25.72
N VAL A 477 -32.05 -36.06 -25.01
CA VAL A 477 -31.66 -36.78 -23.78
C VAL A 477 -31.58 -35.79 -22.64
N ALA A 478 -32.18 -36.11 -21.50
CA ALA A 478 -31.92 -35.38 -20.27
C ALA A 478 -30.44 -35.51 -19.88
N SER A 479 -29.68 -34.42 -19.92
CA SER A 479 -28.26 -34.44 -19.60
C SER A 479 -28.03 -34.73 -18.12
N SER A 480 -26.91 -35.40 -17.81
CA SER A 480 -26.53 -35.73 -16.43
C SER A 480 -25.54 -34.75 -15.83
N ALA A 481 -24.59 -34.28 -16.63
CA ALA A 481 -23.58 -33.31 -16.24
C ALA A 481 -22.94 -32.78 -17.53
N PRO A 482 -23.51 -31.76 -18.19
CA PRO A 482 -22.92 -31.22 -19.40
C PRO A 482 -21.64 -30.45 -19.08
N ILE A 483 -20.72 -30.38 -20.05
CA ILE A 483 -19.51 -29.55 -19.92
C ILE A 483 -19.84 -28.06 -20.05
N VAL A 484 -20.88 -27.72 -20.81
CA VAL A 484 -21.43 -26.37 -20.94
C VAL A 484 -22.96 -26.47 -21.03
N ALA A 485 -23.64 -25.64 -20.23
CA ALA A 485 -25.10 -25.53 -20.21
C ALA A 485 -25.55 -24.09 -20.55
N GLY A 486 -26.55 -23.95 -21.42
CA GLY A 486 -27.16 -22.67 -21.79
C GLY A 486 -28.61 -22.51 -21.31
N ASN A 487 -29.16 -21.30 -21.49
CA ASN A 487 -30.57 -20.93 -21.25
C ASN A 487 -31.08 -21.20 -19.82
N ASP A 488 -30.23 -21.03 -18.80
CA ASP A 488 -30.62 -21.22 -17.41
C ASP A 488 -31.74 -20.24 -17.00
N PRO A 489 -32.95 -20.71 -16.61
CA PRO A 489 -34.06 -19.84 -16.21
C PRO A 489 -33.87 -19.23 -14.81
N GLY A 490 -32.74 -19.52 -14.15
CA GLY A 490 -32.46 -19.11 -12.79
C GLY A 490 -33.00 -20.11 -11.76
N THR A 491 -32.44 -20.05 -10.55
CA THR A 491 -32.67 -21.06 -9.50
C THR A 491 -34.13 -21.23 -9.11
N GLU A 492 -34.95 -20.18 -9.17
CA GLU A 492 -36.36 -20.23 -8.78
C GLU A 492 -37.27 -20.93 -9.81
N GLN A 493 -36.87 -20.92 -11.08
CA GLN A 493 -37.68 -21.46 -12.18
C GLN A 493 -37.13 -22.78 -12.74
N ARG A 494 -35.93 -23.18 -12.31
CA ARG A 494 -35.21 -24.35 -12.84
C ARG A 494 -36.00 -25.65 -12.72
N GLU A 495 -36.91 -25.77 -11.73
CA GLU A 495 -37.81 -26.93 -11.60
C GLU A 495 -38.82 -27.08 -12.75
N GLN A 496 -39.11 -26.02 -13.50
CA GLN A 496 -40.02 -26.05 -14.66
C GLN A 496 -39.32 -26.43 -15.96
N PHE A 497 -37.99 -26.57 -15.93
CA PHE A 497 -37.15 -26.88 -17.06
C PHE A 497 -36.43 -28.21 -16.84
N VAL A 498 -35.83 -28.75 -17.89
CA VAL A 498 -34.91 -29.88 -17.80
C VAL A 498 -33.68 -29.61 -18.67
N LEU A 499 -32.52 -29.91 -18.10
CA LEU A 499 -31.25 -29.77 -18.79
C LEU A 499 -31.14 -30.87 -19.84
N THR A 500 -31.08 -30.49 -21.11
CA THR A 500 -31.25 -31.39 -22.25
C THR A 500 -30.01 -31.35 -23.15
N ALA A 501 -29.40 -32.50 -23.37
CA ALA A 501 -28.21 -32.66 -24.21
C ALA A 501 -28.55 -32.46 -25.69
N LEU A 502 -27.81 -31.59 -26.36
CA LEU A 502 -28.01 -31.26 -27.78
C LEU A 502 -26.96 -31.93 -28.67
N VAL A 503 -25.70 -31.90 -28.25
CA VAL A 503 -24.55 -32.43 -29.01
C VAL A 503 -23.51 -32.98 -28.05
N GLY A 504 -22.78 -34.00 -28.48
CA GLY A 504 -21.69 -34.60 -27.71
C GLY A 504 -22.07 -35.98 -27.18
N GLN A 505 -21.48 -36.40 -26.06
CA GLN A 505 -21.73 -37.72 -25.50
C GLN A 505 -22.66 -37.63 -24.30
N ALA A 506 -23.82 -38.28 -24.39
CA ALA A 506 -24.78 -38.36 -23.30
C ALA A 506 -24.96 -39.81 -22.83
N GLU A 507 -25.45 -39.99 -21.62
CA GLU A 507 -25.87 -41.30 -21.12
C GLU A 507 -27.38 -41.45 -21.29
N VAL A 508 -27.84 -42.53 -21.90
CA VAL A 508 -29.26 -42.81 -22.16
C VAL A 508 -29.70 -44.06 -21.43
N ARG A 509 -30.88 -44.03 -20.81
CA ARG A 509 -31.52 -45.22 -20.23
C ARG A 509 -32.00 -46.12 -21.35
N VAL A 510 -31.50 -47.35 -21.42
CA VAL A 510 -31.88 -48.34 -22.43
C VAL A 510 -32.38 -49.60 -21.77
N ARG A 511 -33.46 -50.17 -22.32
CA ARG A 511 -34.00 -51.48 -21.95
C ARG A 511 -33.45 -52.56 -22.90
N GLY A 512 -32.91 -53.62 -22.31
CA GLY A 512 -32.44 -54.80 -23.04
C GLY A 512 -30.93 -54.81 -23.30
N GLN A 513 -30.48 -55.81 -24.06
CA GLN A 513 -29.07 -55.90 -24.47
C GLN A 513 -28.79 -54.89 -25.57
N VAL A 514 -27.65 -54.22 -25.45
CA VAL A 514 -27.17 -53.23 -26.40
C VAL A 514 -25.76 -53.62 -26.78
N GLN A 515 -25.47 -53.59 -28.07
CA GLN A 515 -24.11 -53.74 -28.59
C GLN A 515 -23.64 -52.43 -29.20
N ARG A 516 -22.32 -52.21 -29.16
CA ARG A 516 -21.71 -51.08 -29.86
C ARG A 516 -22.13 -51.05 -31.33
N GLY A 517 -22.70 -49.92 -31.77
CA GLY A 517 -23.24 -49.74 -33.13
C GLY A 517 -24.72 -50.05 -33.30
N ASP A 518 -25.44 -50.49 -32.26
CA ASP A 518 -26.89 -50.59 -32.29
C ASP A 518 -27.53 -49.21 -32.32
N TRP A 519 -28.64 -49.11 -33.05
CA TRP A 519 -29.46 -47.90 -33.11
C TRP A 519 -30.38 -47.86 -31.89
N LEU A 520 -30.46 -46.70 -31.23
CA LEU A 520 -31.39 -46.50 -30.12
C LEU A 520 -32.64 -45.75 -30.60
N VAL A 521 -33.80 -46.33 -30.32
CA VAL A 521 -35.12 -45.73 -30.57
C VAL A 521 -35.90 -45.62 -29.27
N ALA A 522 -36.94 -44.78 -29.24
CA ALA A 522 -37.85 -44.73 -28.11
C ALA A 522 -38.53 -46.08 -27.83
N SER A 523 -38.76 -46.42 -26.55
CA SER A 523 -39.52 -47.63 -26.19
C SER A 523 -40.98 -47.58 -26.67
N GLY A 524 -41.48 -46.36 -26.91
CA GLY A 524 -42.88 -46.05 -27.25
C GLY A 524 -43.86 -46.13 -26.07
N ASN A 525 -43.36 -46.25 -24.83
CA ASN A 525 -44.20 -46.26 -23.63
C ASN A 525 -44.19 -44.93 -22.86
N ASP A 526 -43.55 -43.90 -23.43
CA ASP A 526 -43.33 -42.59 -22.80
C ASP A 526 -42.73 -42.70 -21.38
N ASP A 527 -41.85 -43.68 -21.19
CA ASP A 527 -41.20 -44.02 -19.93
C ASP A 527 -39.79 -43.42 -19.80
N GLY A 528 -39.37 -42.62 -20.79
CA GLY A 528 -38.03 -42.06 -20.85
C GLY A 528 -36.94 -43.09 -21.16
N VAL A 529 -37.29 -44.27 -21.65
CA VAL A 529 -36.34 -45.35 -21.93
C VAL A 529 -36.24 -45.61 -23.43
N ALA A 530 -35.02 -45.84 -23.90
CA ALA A 530 -34.75 -46.28 -25.27
C ALA A 530 -34.71 -47.81 -25.36
N SER A 531 -34.85 -48.35 -26.57
CA SER A 531 -34.61 -49.76 -26.88
C SER A 531 -33.61 -49.86 -28.03
N ALA A 532 -32.71 -50.84 -27.96
CA ALA A 532 -31.72 -51.09 -29.00
C ALA A 532 -32.29 -51.91 -30.16
N ILE A 533 -31.97 -51.51 -31.38
CA ILE A 533 -32.22 -52.25 -32.61
C ILE A 533 -30.86 -52.60 -33.23
N ASN A 534 -30.69 -53.87 -33.60
CA ASN A 534 -29.45 -54.36 -34.18
C ASN A 534 -29.08 -53.57 -35.44
N GLY A 535 -27.99 -52.81 -35.37
CA GLY A 535 -27.55 -51.95 -36.47
C GLY A 535 -26.83 -52.65 -37.61
N LYS A 536 -26.41 -53.91 -37.41
CA LYS A 536 -25.65 -54.70 -38.39
C LYS A 536 -26.54 -55.49 -39.36
N ASN A 537 -27.81 -55.71 -39.01
CA ASN A 537 -28.79 -56.43 -39.85
C ASN A 537 -29.91 -55.53 -40.43
N ALA A 538 -29.87 -54.22 -40.18
CA ALA A 538 -30.88 -53.28 -40.65
C ALA A 538 -30.68 -52.89 -42.12
N SER A 539 -30.77 -53.86 -43.03
CA SER A 539 -31.09 -53.57 -44.44
C SER A 539 -32.57 -53.23 -44.64
N ASN A 540 -33.39 -53.39 -43.59
CA ASN A 540 -34.78 -52.93 -43.54
C ASN A 540 -35.24 -52.67 -42.08
N PRO A 541 -35.13 -51.44 -41.55
CA PRO A 541 -35.52 -51.13 -40.16
C PRO A 541 -37.02 -51.32 -39.88
N GLU A 542 -37.88 -51.34 -40.89
CA GLU A 542 -39.34 -51.47 -40.74
C GLU A 542 -39.80 -52.89 -40.32
N THR A 543 -39.07 -53.97 -40.65
CA THR A 543 -39.56 -55.34 -40.42
C THR A 543 -39.36 -55.87 -38.99
N SER A 544 -38.75 -55.09 -38.11
CA SER A 544 -38.49 -55.48 -36.72
C SER A 544 -39.22 -54.63 -35.66
N LEU A 545 -40.02 -53.66 -36.10
CA LEU A 545 -40.74 -52.74 -35.22
C LEU A 545 -42.26 -52.93 -35.35
N PRO A 546 -43.02 -52.92 -34.23
CA PRO A 546 -44.47 -52.84 -34.29
C PRO A 546 -44.89 -51.51 -34.94
N PHE A 547 -45.86 -51.58 -35.86
CA PHE A 547 -46.36 -50.44 -36.64
C PHE A 547 -46.71 -49.23 -35.75
N GLY A 548 -46.15 -48.05 -36.07
CA GLY A 548 -46.55 -46.75 -35.51
C GLY A 548 -45.48 -45.97 -34.74
N GLN A 549 -44.27 -46.51 -34.53
CA GLN A 549 -43.21 -45.82 -33.79
C GLN A 549 -42.32 -44.94 -34.70
N VAL A 550 -42.08 -43.69 -34.28
CA VAL A 550 -41.16 -42.74 -34.91
C VAL A 550 -39.75 -43.32 -34.91
N VAL A 551 -39.19 -43.55 -36.11
CA VAL A 551 -37.78 -43.96 -36.30
C VAL A 551 -36.92 -42.71 -36.33
N GLU A 552 -36.80 -42.03 -35.20
CA GLU A 552 -35.67 -41.13 -35.01
C GLU A 552 -34.58 -41.91 -34.28
N ILE A 553 -33.48 -42.08 -34.99
CA ILE A 553 -32.27 -42.61 -34.38
C ILE A 553 -31.72 -41.51 -33.50
N LEU A 554 -31.77 -41.76 -32.20
CA LEU A 554 -31.18 -40.86 -31.23
C LEU A 554 -29.65 -40.84 -31.36
N ALA A 555 -29.05 -42.03 -31.48
CA ALA A 555 -27.60 -42.25 -31.51
C ALA A 555 -27.26 -43.74 -31.72
N SER A 556 -25.97 -44.04 -31.95
CA SER A 556 -25.43 -45.40 -31.83
C SER A 556 -24.84 -45.63 -30.43
N ALA A 557 -25.06 -46.83 -29.89
CA ALA A 557 -24.48 -47.20 -28.60
C ALA A 557 -22.95 -47.33 -28.68
N ASP A 558 -22.24 -46.88 -27.63
CA ASP A 558 -20.77 -46.98 -27.53
C ASP A 558 -20.29 -48.01 -26.47
N SER A 559 -21.20 -48.78 -25.86
CA SER A 559 -20.90 -49.76 -24.79
C SER A 559 -21.91 -50.92 -24.73
N ASP A 560 -21.48 -52.10 -24.24
CA ASP A 560 -22.30 -53.32 -24.15
C ASP A 560 -23.09 -53.46 -22.82
N SER A 561 -24.26 -54.13 -22.83
CA SER A 561 -25.10 -54.38 -21.62
C SER A 561 -25.83 -55.74 -21.63
N THR A 562 -26.00 -56.40 -20.46
CA THR A 562 -26.55 -57.77 -20.35
C THR A 562 -27.79 -58.01 -19.45
N ASN A 563 -28.44 -57.01 -18.80
CA ASN A 563 -29.76 -57.14 -18.09
C ASN A 563 -30.33 -55.80 -17.53
N ASP A 564 -31.67 -55.67 -17.44
CA ASP A 564 -32.56 -54.57 -16.95
C ASP A 564 -32.22 -53.11 -17.39
N ILE A 565 -33.09 -52.11 -17.15
CA ILE A 565 -32.85 -50.71 -17.63
C ILE A 565 -31.50 -50.19 -17.14
N ARG A 566 -30.57 -49.87 -18.06
CA ARG A 566 -29.21 -49.34 -17.76
C ARG A 566 -28.89 -48.08 -18.54
N ARG A 567 -27.89 -47.31 -18.08
CA ARG A 567 -27.35 -46.17 -18.83
C ARG A 567 -26.30 -46.62 -19.84
N VAL A 568 -26.47 -46.24 -21.10
CA VAL A 568 -25.56 -46.50 -22.21
C VAL A 568 -25.06 -45.17 -22.72
N ARG A 569 -23.75 -45.04 -22.97
CA ARG A 569 -23.21 -43.82 -23.57
C ARG A 569 -23.52 -43.77 -25.07
N VAL A 570 -23.95 -42.61 -25.52
CA VAL A 570 -24.42 -42.39 -26.88
C VAL A 570 -23.80 -41.11 -27.44
N MET A 571 -23.55 -41.09 -28.75
CA MET A 571 -23.09 -39.89 -29.45
C MET A 571 -24.28 -39.16 -30.06
N LEU A 572 -24.52 -37.93 -29.62
CA LEU A 572 -25.54 -37.02 -30.14
C LEU A 572 -24.94 -36.13 -31.23
N GLY A 573 -25.52 -36.13 -32.43
CA GLY A 573 -25.06 -35.32 -33.56
C GLY A 573 -25.70 -35.68 -34.91
N ASP A 574 -25.46 -34.84 -35.92
CA ASP A 574 -26.18 -34.75 -37.20
C ASP A 574 -26.14 -36.04 -38.07
N ASN A 575 -25.12 -36.90 -37.88
CA ASN A 575 -24.95 -38.11 -38.71
C ASN A 575 -26.04 -39.17 -38.50
N GLY A 576 -26.63 -39.27 -37.30
CA GLY A 576 -27.77 -40.17 -37.06
C GLY A 576 -29.04 -39.68 -37.76
N GLN A 577 -29.26 -38.36 -37.74
CA GLN A 577 -30.45 -37.72 -38.31
C GLN A 577 -30.44 -37.70 -39.84
N GLN A 578 -29.33 -37.34 -40.50
CA GLN A 578 -29.27 -37.37 -41.97
C GLN A 578 -29.52 -38.77 -42.54
N MET A 579 -29.06 -39.80 -41.83
CA MET A 579 -29.24 -41.19 -42.25
C MET A 579 -30.66 -41.71 -41.96
N ALA A 580 -31.27 -41.33 -40.83
CA ALA A 580 -32.66 -41.64 -40.51
C ALA A 580 -33.64 -40.97 -41.49
N THR A 581 -33.44 -39.69 -41.81
CA THR A 581 -34.25 -38.96 -42.80
C THR A 581 -34.13 -39.59 -44.18
N LYS A 582 -32.91 -39.94 -44.60
CA LYS A 582 -32.69 -40.59 -45.90
C LYS A 582 -33.27 -42.00 -45.96
N LEU A 583 -33.26 -42.74 -44.86
CA LEU A 583 -33.92 -44.04 -44.72
C LEU A 583 -35.45 -43.91 -44.79
N HIS A 584 -36.02 -42.86 -44.19
CA HIS A 584 -37.46 -42.57 -44.27
C HIS A 584 -37.89 -42.20 -45.70
N GLU A 585 -37.13 -41.33 -46.38
CA GLU A 585 -37.36 -40.99 -47.79
C GLU A 585 -37.32 -42.24 -48.69
N LEU A 586 -36.29 -43.08 -48.52
CA LEU A 586 -36.17 -44.35 -49.24
C LEU A 586 -37.30 -45.33 -48.95
N ALA A 587 -37.87 -45.32 -47.73
CA ALA A 587 -38.99 -46.17 -47.35
C ALA A 587 -40.31 -45.71 -48.00
N VAL A 588 -40.55 -44.39 -48.02
CA VAL A 588 -41.71 -43.78 -48.71
C VAL A 588 -41.63 -44.04 -50.21
N GLU A 589 -40.46 -43.88 -50.82
CA GLU A 589 -40.23 -44.15 -52.24
C GLU A 589 -40.45 -45.64 -52.58
N ASN A 590 -39.98 -46.56 -51.73
CA ASN A 590 -40.24 -47.99 -51.90
C ASN A 590 -41.73 -48.35 -51.81
N ARG A 591 -42.49 -47.69 -50.92
CA ARG A 591 -43.93 -47.91 -50.81
C ARG A 591 -44.64 -47.45 -52.08
N ALA A 592 -44.30 -46.26 -52.58
CA ALA A 592 -44.85 -45.73 -53.83
C ALA A 592 -44.54 -46.64 -55.04
N LEU A 593 -43.29 -47.10 -55.16
CA LEU A 593 -42.87 -48.02 -56.22
C LEU A 593 -43.59 -49.37 -56.17
N ARG A 594 -43.86 -49.90 -54.97
CA ARG A 594 -44.64 -51.14 -54.80
C ARG A 594 -46.09 -50.98 -55.22
N GLU A 595 -46.72 -49.86 -54.90
CA GLU A 595 -48.09 -49.55 -55.34
C GLU A 595 -48.14 -49.37 -56.87
N GLU A 596 -47.14 -48.72 -57.46
CA GLU A 596 -47.04 -48.55 -58.92
C GLU A 596 -46.84 -49.89 -59.65
N LEU A 597 -46.00 -50.78 -59.12
CA LEU A 597 -45.83 -52.14 -59.64
C LEU A 597 -47.13 -52.95 -59.65
N VAL A 598 -47.96 -52.81 -58.60
CA VAL A 598 -49.28 -53.46 -58.54
C VAL A 598 -50.19 -52.89 -59.64
N ARG A 599 -50.25 -51.56 -59.80
CA ARG A 599 -51.06 -50.92 -60.85
C ARG A 599 -50.61 -51.32 -62.27
N LEU A 600 -49.31 -51.38 -62.52
CA LEU A 600 -48.75 -51.81 -63.80
C LEU A 600 -49.08 -53.28 -64.08
N ARG A 601 -48.99 -54.13 -63.06
CA ARG A 601 -49.35 -55.55 -63.17
C ARG A 601 -50.83 -55.73 -63.50
N ASP A 602 -51.71 -54.98 -62.85
CA ASP A 602 -53.15 -55.02 -63.13
C ASP A 602 -53.47 -54.52 -64.54
N ARG A 603 -52.78 -53.47 -65.00
CA ARG A 603 -52.89 -52.97 -66.38
C ARG A 603 -52.43 -54.01 -67.41
N GLN A 604 -51.27 -54.64 -67.18
CA GLN A 604 -50.75 -55.70 -68.04
C GLN A 604 -51.72 -56.89 -68.11
N ASN A 605 -52.27 -57.31 -66.96
CA ASN A 605 -53.26 -58.38 -66.91
C ASN A 605 -54.55 -57.99 -67.68
N GLY A 606 -54.97 -56.72 -67.60
CA GLY A 606 -56.10 -56.20 -68.37
C GLY A 606 -55.83 -56.16 -69.89
N GLU A 607 -54.63 -55.76 -70.31
CA GLU A 607 -54.22 -55.77 -71.72
C GLU A 607 -54.09 -57.20 -72.27
N ILE A 608 -53.54 -58.14 -71.48
CA ILE A 608 -53.51 -59.56 -71.82
C ILE A 608 -54.93 -60.10 -71.98
N ALA A 609 -55.85 -59.77 -71.08
CA ALA A 609 -57.25 -60.18 -71.18
C ALA A 609 -57.93 -59.59 -72.43
N SER A 610 -57.66 -58.33 -72.76
CA SER A 610 -58.15 -57.67 -73.98
C SER A 610 -57.59 -58.31 -75.26
N LEU A 611 -56.28 -58.57 -75.30
CA LEU A 611 -55.64 -59.26 -76.43
C LEU A 611 -56.14 -60.69 -76.57
N GLN A 612 -56.38 -61.41 -75.47
CA GLN A 612 -57.01 -62.74 -75.50
C GLN A 612 -58.44 -62.67 -76.04
N ALA A 613 -59.21 -61.65 -75.69
CA ALA A 613 -60.56 -61.42 -76.23
C ALA A 613 -60.52 -61.10 -77.73
N GLN A 614 -59.62 -60.21 -78.18
CA GLN A 614 -59.42 -59.91 -79.60
C GLN A 614 -58.92 -61.14 -80.39
N LEU A 615 -58.04 -61.95 -79.81
CA LEU A 615 -57.58 -63.19 -80.44
C LEU A 615 -58.71 -64.23 -80.57
N ALA A 616 -59.63 -64.27 -79.60
CA ALA A 616 -60.84 -65.09 -79.67
C ALA A 616 -61.81 -64.57 -80.76
N GLU A 617 -61.97 -63.26 -80.86
CA GLU A 617 -62.80 -62.60 -81.88
C GLU A 617 -62.22 -62.79 -83.30
N ILE A 618 -60.90 -62.68 -83.48
CA ILE A 618 -60.20 -62.99 -84.72
C ILE A 618 -60.32 -64.49 -85.06
N ARG A 619 -60.26 -65.38 -84.06
CA ARG A 619 -60.51 -66.82 -84.29
C ARG A 619 -61.92 -67.06 -84.81
N GLU A 620 -62.94 -66.41 -84.25
CA GLU A 620 -64.32 -66.51 -84.74
C GLU A 620 -64.51 -65.89 -86.15
N LEU A 621 -63.82 -64.80 -86.47
CA LEU A 621 -63.83 -64.18 -87.81
C LEU A 621 -63.06 -64.99 -88.89
N MET A 622 -62.08 -65.80 -88.49
CA MET A 622 -61.29 -66.67 -89.39
C MET A 622 -61.93 -68.05 -89.62
N LEU A 623 -62.86 -68.48 -88.75
CA LEU A 623 -63.57 -69.76 -88.85
C LEU A 623 -64.42 -69.91 -90.13
N PRO A 624 -65.02 -68.85 -90.72
CA PRO A 624 -65.68 -68.94 -92.03
C PRO A 624 -64.71 -68.89 -93.23
N ALA A 625 -63.51 -68.34 -93.09
CA ALA A 625 -62.60 -68.09 -94.23
C ALA A 625 -61.66 -69.28 -94.57
N VAL A 626 -61.55 -70.27 -93.68
CA VAL A 626 -60.76 -71.50 -93.92
C VAL A 626 -61.63 -72.67 -94.42
N ALA A 627 -62.96 -72.55 -94.36
CA ALA A 627 -63.89 -73.56 -94.86
C ALA A 627 -64.18 -73.47 -96.38
N GLU A 628 -63.81 -72.38 -97.06
CA GLU A 628 -64.01 -72.20 -98.52
C GLU A 628 -62.75 -72.49 -99.38
N ARG A 629 -61.72 -73.15 -98.83
CA ARG A 629 -60.56 -73.70 -99.59
C ARG A 629 -60.48 -75.22 -99.60
N SER A 630 -61.61 -75.89 -99.40
CA SER A 630 -61.77 -77.32 -99.63
C SER A 630 -63.13 -77.61 -100.25
N HIS A 631 -63.36 -77.08 -101.46
CA HIS A 631 -64.02 -77.79 -102.56
C HIS A 631 -63.68 -77.16 -103.91
#